data_AF-A0A1I0P7Q2-F1
#
_entry.id   AF-A0A1I0P7Q2-F1
#
_cell.length_a   1.000
_cell.length_b   1.000
_cell.length_c   1.000
_cell.angle_alpha   90.00
_cell.angle_beta   90.00
_cell.angle_gamma   90.00
#
_symmetry.space_group_name_H-M   'P 1'
#
loop_
_entity.id
_entity.type
_entity.pdbx_description
1 polymer ?
#
loop_
_entity_poly.entity_id
_entity_poly.type
_entity_poly.pdbx_seq_one_letter_code
_entity_poly.pdbx_strand_id
1 'polypeptide(L)' 'MTTTNEKVRESYEEHRIVRRLSADPSTANLEGGEIWYNTTADEYRGYEAGTGIVSVGTTAV' A
#
# COMPACT_ATOMS: atom_id res chain seq x y z
N MET A 1 -23.10 3.24 11.66
CA MET A 1 -22.44 4.52 12.00
C MET A 1 -20.99 4.18 12.30
N THR A 2 -20.04 4.68 11.52
CA THR A 2 -18.61 4.42 11.77
C THR A 2 -18.12 5.22 12.97
N THR A 3 -17.26 4.59 13.77
CA THR A 3 -16.65 5.20 14.95
C THR A 3 -15.69 6.32 14.57
N THR A 4 -15.41 7.23 15.50
CA THR A 4 -14.37 8.27 15.31
C THR A 4 -13.01 7.64 15.01
N ASN A 5 -12.68 6.51 15.65
CA ASN A 5 -11.43 5.81 15.43
C ASN A 5 -11.32 5.20 14.03
N GLU A 6 -12.42 4.69 13.47
CA GLU A 6 -12.45 4.20 12.08
C GLU A 6 -12.21 5.34 11.09
N LYS A 7 -12.86 6.49 11.29
CA LYS A 7 -12.67 7.68 10.43
C LYS A 7 -11.25 8.24 10.49
N VAL A 8 -10.66 8.28 11.69
CA VAL A 8 -9.26 8.68 11.86
C VAL A 8 -8.34 7.70 11.14
N ARG A 9 -8.55 6.39 11.29
CA ARG A 9 -7.71 5.39 10.62
C ARG A 9 -7.75 5.54 9.10
N GLU A 10 -8.94 5.68 8.52
CA GLU A 10 -9.15 5.92 7.08
C GLU A 10 -8.45 7.21 6.61
N SER A 11 -8.54 8.29 7.39
CA SER A 11 -7.99 9.61 7.03
C SER A 11 -6.45 9.66 7.05
N TYR A 12 -5.79 8.78 7.79
CA TYR A 12 -4.32 8.73 7.88
C TYR A 12 -3.72 7.50 7.20
N GLU A 13 -4.51 6.72 6.44
CA GLU A 13 -4.04 5.49 5.81
C GLU A 13 -2.91 5.78 4.80
N GLU A 14 -2.93 6.95 4.14
CA GLU A 14 -1.86 7.44 3.25
C GLU A 14 -0.54 7.78 3.96
N HIS A 15 -0.60 8.08 5.26
CA HIS A 15 0.53 8.45 6.10
C HIS A 15 1.12 7.26 6.86
N ARG A 16 0.57 6.05 6.69
CA ARG A 16 1.15 4.85 7.29
C ARG A 16 2.51 4.56 6.67
N ILE A 17 3.42 4.04 7.51
CA ILE A 17 4.71 3.49 7.06
C ILE A 17 4.50 2.47 5.94
N VAL A 18 3.43 1.66 6.03
CA VAL A 18 2.94 0.85 4.91
C VAL A 18 1.45 1.05 4.74
N ARG A 19 1.05 1.61 3.59
CA ARG A 19 -0.35 1.77 3.19
C ARG A 19 -1.01 0.40 3.00
N ARG A 20 -2.29 0.25 3.36
CA ARG A 20 -3.08 -0.96 3.08
C ARG A 20 -4.17 -0.58 2.08
N LEU A 21 -4.12 -1.19 0.89
CA LEU A 21 -4.99 -0.84 -0.23
C LEU A 21 -5.66 -2.10 -0.77
N SER A 22 -6.89 -1.99 -1.26
CA SER A 22 -7.58 -3.12 -1.90
C SER A 22 -7.20 -3.34 -3.37
N ALA A 23 -6.49 -2.37 -3.96
CA ALA A 23 -6.00 -2.40 -5.33
C ALA A 23 -4.69 -1.60 -5.43
N ASP A 24 -3.96 -1.81 -6.52
CA ASP A 24 -2.74 -1.05 -6.77
C ASP A 24 -3.09 0.42 -7.06
N PRO A 25 -2.36 1.38 -6.48
CA PRO A 25 -2.52 2.79 -6.79
C PRO A 25 -2.11 3.07 -8.24
N SER A 26 -2.66 4.14 -8.82
CA SER A 26 -2.25 4.61 -10.14
C SER A 26 -0.75 4.90 -10.16
N THR A 27 -0.04 4.36 -11.15
CA THR A 27 1.40 4.60 -11.34
C THR A 27 1.75 6.07 -11.55
N ALA A 28 0.79 6.89 -11.98
CA ALA A 28 0.96 8.35 -12.09
C ALA A 28 1.16 9.05 -10.74
N ASN A 29 0.79 8.39 -9.63
CA ASN A 29 0.93 8.91 -8.27
C ASN A 29 2.12 8.31 -7.54
N LEU A 30 2.98 7.55 -8.23
CA LEU A 30 4.09 6.82 -7.64
C LEU A 30 5.43 7.36 -8.15
N GLU A 31 6.36 7.59 -7.24
CA GLU A 31 7.68 8.19 -7.50
C GLU A 31 8.82 7.16 -7.46
N GLY A 32 8.53 5.92 -7.04
CA GLY A 32 9.50 4.81 -7.00
C GLY A 32 10.03 4.54 -5.59
N GLY A 33 10.16 3.26 -5.24
CA GLY A 33 10.60 2.81 -3.91
C GLY A 33 9.45 2.70 -2.88
N GLU A 34 8.21 2.93 -3.31
CA GLU A 34 7.03 2.81 -2.46
C GLU A 34 6.60 1.35 -2.31
N ILE A 35 6.14 1.00 -1.10
CA ILE A 35 5.63 -0.32 -0.75
C ILE A 35 4.26 -0.16 -0.09
N TRP A 36 3.32 -1.03 -0.45
CA TRP A 36 2.00 -1.13 0.17
C TRP A 36 1.60 -2.60 0.32
N TYR A 37 0.60 -2.86 1.15
CA TYR A 37 0.01 -4.18 1.29
C TYR A 37 -1.33 -4.22 0.55
N ASN A 38 -1.47 -5.13 -0.41
CA ASN A 38 -2.70 -5.35 -1.16
C ASN A 38 -3.60 -6.33 -0.38
N THR A 39 -4.70 -5.82 0.18
CA THR A 39 -5.59 -6.60 1.05
C THR A 39 -6.44 -7.63 0.30
N THR A 40 -6.61 -7.46 -1.02
CA THR A 40 -7.40 -8.37 -1.86
C THR A 40 -6.56 -9.55 -2.32
N ALA A 41 -5.31 -9.28 -2.71
CA ALA A 41 -4.35 -10.29 -3.15
C ALA A 41 -3.56 -10.93 -1.99
N ASP A 42 -3.68 -10.37 -0.77
CA ASP A 42 -2.96 -10.80 0.44
C ASP A 42 -1.43 -10.84 0.24
N GLU A 43 -0.88 -9.78 -0.37
CA GLU A 43 0.56 -9.68 -0.65
C GLU A 43 1.10 -8.26 -0.49
N TYR A 44 2.40 -8.16 -0.24
CA TYR A 44 3.11 -6.88 -0.35
C TYR A 44 3.41 -6.58 -1.82
N ARG A 45 3.14 -5.34 -2.20
CA ARG A 45 3.36 -4.79 -3.54
C ARG A 45 4.27 -3.59 -3.42
N GLY A 46 5.03 -3.32 -4.48
CA GLY A 46 5.84 -2.12 -4.57
C GLY A 46 5.89 -1.57 -5.99
N TYR A 47 6.36 -0.34 -6.11
CA TYR A 47 6.61 0.28 -7.42
C TYR A 47 8.09 0.55 -7.59
N GLU A 48 8.67 -0.03 -8.64
CA GLU A 48 10.03 0.21 -9.07
C GLU A 48 10.00 1.03 -10.36
N ALA A 49 10.61 2.22 -10.32
CA ALA A 49 10.64 3.11 -11.47
C ALA A 49 11.32 2.43 -12.67
N GLY A 50 10.63 2.40 -13.82
CA GLY A 50 11.10 1.73 -15.04
C GLY A 50 10.71 0.25 -15.16
N THR A 51 10.37 -0.43 -14.06
CA THR A 51 9.85 -1.81 -14.08
C THR A 51 8.33 -1.83 -13.97
N GLY A 52 7.76 -0.99 -13.10
CA GLY A 52 6.33 -0.98 -12.80
C GLY A 52 6.01 -1.56 -11.42
N ILE A 53 4.79 -2.04 -11.26
CA ILE A 53 4.32 -2.64 -10.00
C ILE A 53 4.84 -4.08 -9.91
N VAL A 54 5.44 -4.42 -8.77
CA VAL A 54 6.05 -5.72 -8.47
C VAL A 54 5.50 -6.30 -7.17
N SER A 55 5.51 -7.63 -7.03
CA SER A 55 5.27 -8.30 -5.74
C SER A 55 6.56 -8.35 -4.93
N VAL A 56 6.45 -8.09 -3.63
CA VAL A 56 7.58 -8.07 -2.69
C VAL A 56 7.50 -9.31 -1.80
N GLY A 57 8.45 -10.23 -1.97
CA GLY A 57 8.59 -11.39 -1.09
C GLY A 57 9.24 -10.99 0.25
N THR A 58 8.66 -11.43 1.36
CA THR A 58 9.28 -11.28 2.69
C THR A 58 9.76 -12.65 3.18
N THR A 59 10.96 -12.69 3.76
CA THR A 59 11.48 -13.85 4.48
C THR A 59 11.72 -13.43 5.91
N ALA A 60 11.07 -14.10 6.87
CA ALA A 60 11.37 -13.88 8.28
C ALA A 60 12.77 -14.42 8.57
N VAL A 61 13.58 -13.63 9.30
CA VAL A 61 14.94 -13.98 9.73
C VAL A 61 14.97 -14.06 11.24
#